data_AF-A0A3L7PYH7-F1
#
_entry.id   AF-A0A3L7PYH7-F1
#
_cell.length_a   1.000
_cell.length_b   1.000
_cell.length_c   1.000
_cell.angle_alpha   90.00
_cell.angle_beta   90.00
_cell.angle_gamma   90.00
#
_symmetry.space_group_name_H-M   'P 1'
#
loop_
_entity.id
_entity.type
_entity.pdbx_description
1 polymer ?
#
loop_
_entity_poly.entity_id
_entity_poly.type
_entity_poly.pdbx_seq_one_letter_code
_entity_poly.pdbx_strand_id
1 'polypeptide(L)' 'MVVELAKLGFRVCRKRVRRLMREMGIWAIYPKPRLSENRENHRKYPYLLSNFKVDEPGQVWAADITYISMREGFM' A
#
# COMPACT_ATOMS: atom_id res chain seq x y z
N MET A 1 8.18 -5.18 21.15
CA MET A 1 9.53 -4.80 21.63
C MET A 1 9.72 -4.88 23.13
N VAL A 2 9.07 -4.07 23.99
CA VAL A 2 9.25 -4.18 25.46
C VAL A 2 8.85 -5.59 25.96
N VAL A 3 7.68 -6.08 25.52
CA VAL A 3 7.20 -7.43 25.84
C VAL A 3 8.18 -8.50 25.37
N GLU A 4 8.73 -8.36 24.17
CA GLU A 4 9.66 -9.34 23.60
C GLU A 4 11.02 -9.36 24.28
N LEU A 5 11.52 -8.19 24.69
CA LEU A 5 12.72 -8.10 25.52
C LEU A 5 12.50 -8.69 26.91
N ALA A 6 11.29 -8.55 27.48
CA ALA A 6 10.95 -9.18 28.76
C ALA A 6 10.94 -10.71 28.67
N LYS A 7 10.46 -11.30 27.56
CA LYS A 7 10.53 -12.76 27.33
C LYS A 7 11.98 -13.27 27.24
N LEU A 8 12.90 -12.43 26.77
CA LEU A 8 14.34 -12.72 26.73
C LEU A 8 15.04 -12.45 28.09
N GLY A 9 14.29 -12.11 29.14
CA GLY A 9 14.83 -11.86 30.49
C GLY A 9 15.30 -10.42 30.74
N PHE A 10 15.13 -9.50 29.78
CA PHE A 10 15.56 -8.11 29.97
C PHE A 10 14.50 -7.27 30.69
N ARG A 11 14.88 -6.67 31.81
CA ARG A 11 14.04 -5.71 32.55
C ARG A 11 14.26 -4.29 32.03
N VAL A 12 13.44 -3.86 31.08
CA VAL A 12 13.59 -2.56 30.39
C VAL A 12 12.33 -1.71 30.43
N CYS A 13 12.48 -0.39 30.52
CA CYS A 13 11.35 0.53 30.48
C CYS A 13 11.01 0.96 29.04
N ARG A 14 9.72 1.25 28.77
CA ARG A 14 9.22 1.69 27.46
C ARG A 14 9.96 2.93 26.93
N LYS A 15 10.32 3.88 27.81
CA LYS A 15 11.06 5.09 27.42
C LYS A 15 12.44 4.76 26.85
N ARG A 16 13.19 3.84 27.49
CA ARG A 16 14.52 3.38 27.04
C ARG A 16 14.44 2.66 25.71
N VAL A 17 13.52 1.70 25.58
CA VAL A 17 13.34 0.94 24.33
C VAL A 17 13.01 1.87 23.16
N ARG A 18 12.10 2.83 23.35
CA ARG A 18 11.75 3.80 22.30
C ARG A 18 12.92 4.69 21.89
N ARG A 19 13.77 5.13 22.84
CA ARG A 19 14.97 5.91 22.53
C ARG A 19 15.95 5.10 21.68
N LEU A 20 16.27 3.87 22.12
CA LEU A 20 17.20 3.00 21.41
C LEU A 20 16.69 2.62 20.02
N MET A 21 15.39 2.32 19.85
CA MET A 21 14.81 2.05 18.53
C MET A 21 15.00 3.23 17.56
N ARG A 22 14.87 4.48 18.03
CA ARG A 22 15.12 5.67 17.20
C ARG A 22 16.59 5.81 16.81
N GLU A 23 17.51 5.63 17.78
CA GLU A 23 18.96 5.67 17.54
C GLU A 23 19.40 4.58 16.53
N MET A 24 18.75 3.42 16.56
CA MET A 24 19.01 2.30 15.66
C MET A 24 18.23 2.38 14.33
N GLY A 25 17.40 3.40 14.12
CA GLY A 25 16.59 3.52 12.90
C GLY A 25 15.47 2.48 12.75
N ILE A 26 15.05 1.84 13.85
CA ILE A 26 13.97 0.84 13.84
C ILE A 26 12.62 1.55 13.96
N TRP A 27 11.82 1.47 12.89
CA TRP A 27 10.49 2.06 12.80
C TRP A 27 9.42 1.02 12.50
N ALA A 28 8.19 1.29 12.94
CA ALA A 28 7.04 0.48 12.56
C ALA A 28 6.65 0.81 11.11
N ILE A 29 6.57 -0.21 10.27
CA ILE A 29 5.95 -0.10 8.95
C ILE A 29 4.48 -0.42 9.14
N TYR A 30 3.62 0.58 8.95
CA TYR A 30 2.18 0.38 9.00
C TYR A 30 1.67 -0.12 7.64
N PRO A 31 0.68 -1.02 7.63
CA PRO A 31 0.04 -1.41 6.38
C PRO A 31 -0.58 -0.16 5.73
N LYS A 32 -0.31 0.02 4.43
CA LYS A 32 -0.97 1.05 3.63
C LYS A 32 -2.44 0.65 3.41
N PRO A 33 -3.35 1.61 3.19
CA PRO A 33 -4.71 1.30 2.78
C PRO A 33 -4.72 0.39 1.55
N ARG A 34 -5.55 -0.65 1.58
CA ARG A 34 -5.75 -1.55 0.43
C ARG A 34 -6.68 -0.87 -0.57
N LEU A 35 -6.11 -0.07 -1.47
CA LEU A 35 -6.86 0.71 -2.46
C LEU A 35 -7.52 -0.15 -3.55
N SER A 36 -7.02 -1.36 -3.78
CA SER A 36 -7.56 -2.33 -4.73
C SER A 36 -8.67 -3.20 -4.15
N GLU A 37 -8.87 -3.20 -2.84
CA GLU A 37 -9.95 -3.97 -2.23
C GLU A 37 -11.28 -3.26 -2.42
N ASN A 38 -12.26 -4.02 -2.89
CA ASN A 38 -13.62 -3.54 -3.04
C ASN A 38 -14.21 -3.31 -1.64
N ARG A 39 -14.54 -2.06 -1.31
CA ARG A 39 -15.31 -1.74 -0.10
C ARG A 39 -16.77 -2.08 -0.33
N GLU A 40 -17.50 -2.40 0.73
CA GLU A 40 -18.94 -2.60 0.64
C GLU A 40 -19.56 -1.41 -0.13
N ASN A 41 -20.25 -1.71 -1.24
CA ASN A 41 -20.91 -0.79 -2.19
C ASN A 41 -20.24 -0.52 -3.56
N HIS A 42 -19.07 -1.05 -3.94
CA HIS A 42 -18.66 -0.92 -5.36
C HIS A 42 -19.26 -2.04 -6.21
N ARG A 43 -20.09 -1.66 -7.19
CA ARG A 43 -20.62 -2.56 -8.20
C ARG A 43 -19.47 -3.15 -9.03
N LYS A 44 -19.38 -4.47 -9.07
CA LYS A 44 -18.44 -5.17 -9.94
C LYS A 44 -19.00 -5.15 -11.37
N TYR A 45 -18.23 -4.57 -12.30
CA TYR A 45 -18.54 -4.64 -13.72
C TYR A 45 -17.77 -5.80 -14.34
N PRO A 46 -18.42 -6.65 -15.16
CA PRO A 46 -17.73 -7.70 -15.87
C PRO A 46 -16.74 -7.10 -16.86
N TYR A 47 -15.59 -7.75 -17.05
CA TYR A 47 -14.65 -7.37 -18.09
C TYR A 47 -15.22 -7.77 -19.45
N LEU A 48 -15.66 -6.76 -20.22
CA LEU A 48 -16.45 -6.95 -21.45
C LEU A 48 -15.65 -7.60 -22.59
N LEU A 49 -14.31 -7.58 -22.52
CA LEU A 49 -13.43 -8.17 -23.54
C LEU A 49 -13.04 -9.63 -23.26
N SER A 50 -13.55 -10.22 -22.17
CA SER A 50 -13.16 -11.58 -21.75
C SER A 50 -13.42 -12.68 -22.79
N ASN A 51 -14.42 -12.52 -23.65
CA ASN A 51 -14.76 -13.44 -24.75
C ASN A 51 -14.73 -12.76 -26.12
N PHE A 52 -14.02 -11.63 -26.24
CA PHE A 52 -13.91 -10.88 -27.49
C PHE A 52 -12.58 -11.19 -28.18
N LYS A 53 -12.64 -11.64 -29.44
CA LYS A 53 -11.45 -11.88 -30.26
C LYS A 53 -11.13 -10.59 -31.04
N VAL A 54 -9.89 -10.12 -30.90
CA VAL A 54 -9.37 -8.96 -31.63
C VAL A 54 -8.66 -9.47 -32.88
N ASP A 55 -9.34 -9.41 -34.02
CA ASP A 55 -8.86 -9.94 -35.30
C ASP A 55 -8.24 -8.85 -36.19
N GLU A 56 -8.58 -7.57 -35.97
CA GLU A 56 -8.10 -6.45 -36.78
C GLU A 56 -7.67 -5.23 -35.93
N PRO A 57 -6.73 -4.40 -36.42
CA PRO A 57 -6.38 -3.14 -35.78
C PRO A 57 -7.59 -2.20 -35.62
N GLY A 58 -7.67 -1.50 -34.50
CA GLY A 58 -8.75 -0.52 -34.24
C GLY A 58 -10.03 -1.10 -33.63
N GLN A 59 -10.07 -2.39 -33.30
CA GLN A 59 -11.24 -3.01 -32.65
C GLN A 59 -11.27 -2.79 -31.13
N VAL A 60 -10.11 -2.60 -30.48
CA VAL A 60 -9.97 -2.33 -29.05
C VAL A 60 -8.93 -1.25 -28.83
N TRP A 61 -9.25 -0.29 -27.95
CA TRP A 61 -8.33 0.75 -27.50
C TRP A 61 -8.15 0.66 -25.99
N ALA A 62 -6.91 0.86 -25.54
CA ALA A 62 -6.58 0.99 -24.13
C ALA A 62 -5.93 2.36 -23.90
N ALA A 63 -6.32 3.03 -22.83
CA ALA A 63 -5.74 4.27 -22.39
C ALA A 63 -5.58 4.23 -20.86
N ASP A 64 -4.51 4.83 -20.37
CA ASP A 64 -4.25 4.99 -18.94
C ASP A 64 -3.87 6.43 -18.64
N ILE A 65 -4.17 6.89 -17.42
CA ILE A 65 -3.83 8.23 -16.95
C ILE A 65 -2.87 8.09 -15.78
N THR A 66 -1.62 8.51 -15.99
CA THR A 66 -0.63 8.54 -14.93
C THR A 66 -0.53 9.95 -14.36
N TYR A 67 -0.83 10.09 -13.07
CA TYR A 67 -0.56 11.34 -12.36
C TYR A 67 0.92 11.43 -11.99
N ILE A 68 1.58 12.49 -12.43
CA ILE A 68 2.97 12.79 -12.07
C ILE A 68 2.95 13.80 -10.92
N SER A 69 3.50 13.43 -9.76
CA SER A 69 3.53 14.32 -8.61
C SER A 69 4.43 15.53 -8.88
N MET A 70 3.87 16.74 -8.84
CA MET A 70 4.62 17.99 -8.95
C MET A 70 4.84 18.62 -7.58
N ARG A 71 5.93 19.38 -7.44
CA ARG A 71 6.35 19.99 -6.16
C ARG A 71 5.44 21.16 -5.75
N GLU A 72 4.95 21.91 -6.74
CA GLU A 72 3.98 22.99 -6.60
C GLU A 72 3.05 22.97 -7.84
N GLY A 73 1.73 22.87 -7.65
CA GLY A 73 0.72 22.90 -8.73
C GLY A 73 0.08 21.56 -9.10
N PHE A 74 -0.82 21.60 -10.09
CA PHE A 74 -1.52 20.47 -10.71
C PHE A 74 -1.44 20.63 -12.24
N MET A 75 -1.31 19.52 -12.99
CA MET A 75 -1.45 19.48 -14.45
C MET A 75 -2.88 19.13 -14.83
#